data_AF-M1BX63-F1
#
_entry.id   AF-M1BX63-F1
#
_cell.length_a   1.000
_cell.length_b   1.000
_cell.length_c   1.000
_cell.angle_alpha   90.00
_cell.angle_beta   90.00
_cell.angle_gamma   90.00
#
_symmetry.space_group_name_H-M   'P 1'
#
loop_
_entity.id
_entity.type
_entity.pdbx_description
1 polymer ?
#
loop_
_entity_poly.entity_id
_entity_poly.type
_entity_poly.pdbx_seq_one_letter_code
_entity_poly.pdbx_strand_id
1 'polypeptide(L)'
;MKTLSKRLEERGLDVKIIYSGGMALDILPQGGGKGQALAYLLKKLKSEGKLPNNTLACGDSGNDAELFSIPDVYGVMVSNAQEELLQWHAANAKDNPKVIHATERCAAGIIQAIGCFNLGPSTSPRDVTDLSDCKMENFVPAYEIVKFYLFFEKWRRGEIENSDLYLSNLKAVCRPSGTFVHPSGVEKSLEECVNTFRKCHGDKKGKQYRIWVDQVLPTQVGSDSWLVSFKKWELCGEDRQCCITTVLLSSKNVTVADGLTWTHVHQTWLQGVESASDSTTWFF
;
A
#
# COMPACT_ATOMS: atom_id res chain seq x y z
N MET A 1 -11.52 33.49 -18.75
CA MET A 1 -11.10 33.64 -17.34
C MET A 1 -11.20 35.07 -16.83
N LYS A 2 -10.41 36.04 -17.33
CA LYS A 2 -10.38 37.42 -16.81
C LYS A 2 -11.76 38.11 -16.70
N THR A 3 -12.61 37.98 -17.72
CA THR A 3 -13.97 38.57 -17.72
C THR A 3 -14.88 37.96 -16.65
N LEU A 4 -14.76 36.65 -16.39
CA LEU A 4 -15.58 35.98 -15.38
C LEU A 4 -15.14 36.38 -13.97
N SER A 5 -13.83 36.38 -13.69
CA SER A 5 -13.27 36.84 -12.40
C SER A 5 -13.77 38.23 -12.05
N LYS A 6 -13.60 39.18 -12.99
CA LYS A 6 -14.01 40.57 -12.81
C LYS A 6 -15.50 40.70 -12.47
N ARG A 7 -16.39 39.93 -13.14
CA ARG A 7 -17.84 39.96 -12.88
C ARG A 7 -18.22 39.37 -11.52
N LEU A 8 -17.46 38.41 -11.01
CA LEU A 8 -17.70 37.83 -9.68
C LEU A 8 -17.22 38.81 -8.60
N GLU A 9 -16.06 39.43 -8.79
CA GLU A 9 -15.52 40.50 -7.93
C GLU A 9 -16.47 41.71 -7.88
N GLU A 10 -16.97 42.18 -9.02
CA GLU A 10 -17.94 43.29 -9.11
C GLU A 10 -19.26 43.00 -8.38
N ARG A 11 -19.57 41.72 -8.13
CA ARG A 11 -20.73 41.29 -7.34
C ARG A 11 -20.42 41.10 -5.85
N GLY A 12 -19.19 41.42 -5.42
CA GLY A 12 -18.75 41.28 -4.04
C GLY A 12 -18.53 39.83 -3.60
N LEU A 13 -18.32 38.90 -4.54
CA LEU A 13 -18.06 37.51 -4.23
C LEU A 13 -16.55 37.28 -4.03
N ASP A 14 -16.18 36.75 -2.86
CA ASP A 14 -14.80 36.34 -2.54
C ASP A 14 -14.56 34.89 -2.99
N VAL A 15 -14.19 34.75 -4.26
CA VAL A 15 -14.09 33.46 -4.95
C VAL A 15 -12.78 33.34 -5.70
N LYS A 16 -12.32 32.09 -5.83
CA LYS A 16 -11.25 31.72 -6.75
C LYS A 16 -11.79 30.84 -7.87
N ILE A 17 -11.16 30.98 -9.04
CA ILE A 17 -11.49 30.23 -10.23
C ILE A 17 -10.33 29.29 -10.55
N ILE A 18 -10.59 27.99 -10.58
CA ILE A 18 -9.62 26.96 -10.96
C ILE A 18 -10.03 26.41 -12.32
N TYR A 19 -9.07 26.35 -13.24
CA TYR A 19 -9.25 25.71 -14.54
C TYR A 19 -8.36 24.48 -14.62
N SER A 20 -8.92 23.34 -15.02
CA SER A 20 -8.17 22.07 -15.08
C SER A 20 -8.63 21.18 -16.24
N GLY A 21 -7.71 20.35 -16.74
CA GLY A 21 -7.95 19.35 -17.78
C GLY A 21 -8.44 19.93 -19.10
N GLY A 22 -8.18 21.22 -19.36
CA GLY A 22 -8.63 21.90 -20.58
C GLY A 22 -10.15 22.00 -20.75
N MET A 23 -10.96 21.65 -19.75
CA MET A 23 -12.43 21.66 -19.84
C MET A 23 -13.16 21.97 -18.54
N ALA A 24 -12.57 21.63 -17.39
CA ALA A 24 -13.22 21.79 -16.09
C ALA A 24 -12.95 23.18 -15.51
N LEU A 25 -14.01 23.81 -15.00
CA LEU A 25 -13.98 25.13 -14.39
C LEU A 25 -14.66 25.08 -13.02
N ASP A 26 -13.87 25.23 -11.97
CA ASP A 26 -14.36 25.27 -10.59
C ASP A 26 -14.38 26.71 -10.09
N ILE A 27 -15.51 27.13 -9.52
CA ILE A 27 -15.66 28.40 -8.81
C ILE A 27 -15.85 28.07 -7.33
N LEU A 28 -14.84 28.35 -6.53
CA LEU A 28 -14.79 27.99 -5.12
C LEU A 28 -14.74 29.26 -4.27
N PRO A 29 -15.19 29.22 -3.00
CA PRO A 29 -14.83 30.24 -2.04
C PRO A 29 -13.31 30.43 -2.00
N GLN A 30 -12.83 31.64 -1.72
CA GLN A 30 -11.39 31.95 -1.70
C GLN A 30 -10.59 31.01 -0.77
N GLY A 31 -11.18 30.64 0.37
CA GLY A 31 -10.60 29.67 1.32
C GLY A 31 -10.79 28.18 0.97
N GLY A 32 -11.44 27.86 -0.16
CA GLY A 32 -11.67 26.47 -0.60
C GLY A 32 -10.45 25.85 -1.31
N GLY A 33 -10.62 24.66 -1.90
CA GLY A 33 -9.62 24.01 -2.76
C GLY A 33 -8.61 23.10 -2.06
N LYS A 34 -7.84 22.35 -2.85
CA LYS A 34 -6.93 21.30 -2.37
C LYS A 34 -5.80 21.84 -1.48
N GLY A 35 -5.17 22.96 -1.87
CA GLY A 35 -4.10 23.57 -1.08
C GLY A 35 -4.55 24.05 0.29
N GLN A 36 -5.68 24.77 0.36
CA GLN A 36 -6.24 25.23 1.63
C GLN A 36 -6.69 24.07 2.53
N ALA A 37 -7.26 23.02 1.95
CA ALA A 37 -7.60 21.80 2.69
C ALA A 37 -6.35 21.13 3.29
N LEU A 38 -5.25 21.05 2.54
CA LEU A 38 -3.98 20.52 3.05
C LEU A 38 -3.41 21.41 4.18
N ALA A 39 -3.40 22.74 4.00
CA ALA A 39 -2.94 23.67 5.03
C ALA A 39 -3.77 23.54 6.33
N TYR A 40 -5.08 23.41 6.20
CA TYR A 40 -5.98 23.15 7.33
C TYR A 40 -5.64 21.83 8.03
N LEU A 41 -5.45 20.74 7.28
CA LEU A 41 -5.11 19.42 7.84
C LEU A 41 -3.79 19.45 8.61
N LEU A 42 -2.74 20.04 8.03
CA LEU A 42 -1.45 20.18 8.70
C LEU A 42 -1.55 21.02 9.97
N LYS A 43 -2.30 22.13 9.95
CA LYS A 43 -2.57 22.94 11.14
C LYS A 43 -3.29 22.14 12.23
N LYS A 44 -4.30 21.36 11.86
CA LYS A 44 -5.04 20.51 12.80
C LYS A 44 -4.15 19.43 13.41
N LEU A 45 -3.41 18.69 12.59
CA LEU A 45 -2.48 17.66 13.06
C LEU A 45 -1.40 18.24 13.98
N LYS A 46 -0.89 19.44 13.68
CA LYS A 46 0.02 20.17 14.56
C LYS A 46 -0.62 20.48 15.92
N SER A 47 -1.86 20.94 15.95
CA SER A 47 -2.57 21.23 17.20
C SER A 47 -2.83 19.98 18.05
N GLU A 48 -2.92 18.80 17.42
CA GLU A 48 -3.08 17.51 18.10
C GLU A 48 -1.73 16.85 18.47
N GLY A 49 -0.60 17.51 18.22
CA GLY A 49 0.74 16.94 18.45
C GLY A 49 1.11 15.79 17.50
N LYS A 50 0.44 15.69 16.35
CA LYS A 50 0.57 14.62 15.35
C LYS A 50 1.03 15.14 13.99
N LEU A 51 1.81 16.22 13.97
CA LEU A 51 2.32 16.76 12.71
C LEU A 51 3.24 15.72 12.04
N PRO A 52 3.04 15.39 10.75
CA PRO A 52 3.91 14.46 10.06
C PRO A 52 5.31 15.06 9.89
N ASN A 53 6.34 14.22 9.97
CA ASN A 53 7.73 14.64 9.73
C ASN A 53 7.95 15.14 8.31
N ASN A 54 7.31 14.47 7.34
CA ASN A 54 7.36 14.80 5.92
C ASN A 54 5.96 14.71 5.33
N THR A 55 5.66 15.58 4.36
CA THR A 55 4.41 15.54 3.60
C THR A 55 4.73 15.53 2.12
N LEU A 56 4.17 14.58 1.35
CA LEU A 56 4.29 14.52 -0.10
C LEU A 56 2.91 14.75 -0.73
N ALA A 57 2.76 15.83 -1.49
CA ALA A 57 1.62 16.09 -2.35
C ALA A 57 1.89 15.56 -3.76
N CYS A 58 0.91 14.87 -4.33
CA CYS A 58 0.98 14.29 -5.67
C CYS A 58 -0.14 14.87 -6.53
N GLY A 59 0.18 15.35 -7.73
CA GLY A 59 -0.80 15.99 -8.60
C GLY A 59 -0.55 15.72 -10.09
N ASP A 60 -1.60 15.89 -10.87
CA ASP A 60 -1.57 15.69 -12.32
C ASP A 60 -2.29 16.81 -13.10
N SER A 61 -3.02 17.71 -12.45
CA SER A 61 -3.77 18.76 -13.16
C SER A 61 -3.74 20.12 -12.46
N GLY A 62 -4.28 21.15 -13.12
CA GLY A 62 -4.24 22.52 -12.60
C GLY A 62 -4.87 22.71 -11.22
N ASN A 63 -5.80 21.84 -10.80
CA ASN A 63 -6.41 21.93 -9.47
C ASN A 63 -5.47 21.48 -8.32
N ASP A 64 -4.35 20.83 -8.65
CA ASP A 64 -3.31 20.40 -7.72
C ASP A 64 -2.24 21.47 -7.48
N ALA A 65 -2.16 22.50 -8.33
CA ALA A 65 -1.12 23.52 -8.30
C ALA A 65 -0.91 24.14 -6.90
N GLU A 66 -2.01 24.43 -6.19
CA GLU A 66 -1.95 25.01 -4.85
C GLU A 66 -1.33 24.09 -3.79
N LEU A 67 -1.38 22.76 -3.98
CA LEU A 67 -0.73 21.81 -3.06
C LEU A 67 0.78 22.05 -3.01
N PHE A 68 1.38 22.41 -4.14
CA PHE A 68 2.82 22.64 -4.28
C PHE A 68 3.27 24.03 -3.77
N SER A 69 2.32 24.89 -3.40
CA SER A 69 2.58 26.21 -2.79
C SER A 69 2.61 26.15 -1.26
N ILE A 70 2.24 25.01 -0.66
CA ILE A 70 2.21 24.87 0.80
C ILE A 70 3.64 24.75 1.33
N PRO A 71 4.05 25.59 2.31
CA PRO A 71 5.38 25.50 2.90
C PRO A 71 5.64 24.13 3.50
N ASP A 72 6.89 23.66 3.38
CA ASP A 72 7.37 22.39 3.93
C ASP A 72 6.65 21.12 3.44
N VAL A 73 6.00 21.22 2.28
CA VAL A 73 5.44 20.07 1.55
C VAL A 73 6.34 19.74 0.36
N TYR A 74 6.68 18.47 0.21
CA TYR A 74 7.27 17.92 -1.00
C TYR A 74 6.18 17.75 -2.06
N GLY A 75 6.50 18.03 -3.32
CA GLY A 75 5.57 17.98 -4.44
C GLY A 75 6.08 17.06 -5.54
N VAL A 76 5.18 16.25 -6.10
CA VAL A 76 5.42 15.55 -7.35
C VAL A 76 4.30 15.80 -8.34
N MET A 77 4.68 16.26 -9.53
CA MET A 77 3.83 16.19 -10.72
C MET A 77 4.18 14.89 -11.44
N VAL A 78 3.20 14.01 -11.64
CA VAL A 78 3.42 12.74 -12.37
C VAL A 78 3.67 13.02 -13.85
N SER A 79 4.36 12.13 -14.58
CA SER A 79 4.77 12.45 -15.96
C SER A 79 3.62 12.60 -16.95
N ASN A 80 2.43 12.09 -16.61
CA ASN A 80 1.20 12.31 -17.36
C ASN A 80 0.41 13.53 -16.87
N ALA A 81 1.07 14.49 -16.22
CA ALA A 81 0.47 15.74 -15.79
C ALA A 81 0.02 16.58 -17.00
N GLN A 82 -1.07 17.29 -16.82
CA GLN A 82 -1.66 18.18 -17.80
C GLN A 82 -0.82 19.46 -17.96
N GLU A 83 -0.87 20.02 -19.16
CA GLU A 83 -0.05 21.16 -19.59
C GLU A 83 -0.23 22.37 -18.66
N GLU A 84 -1.44 22.65 -18.16
CA GLU A 84 -1.66 23.79 -17.27
C GLU A 84 -0.88 23.68 -15.93
N LEU A 85 -0.65 22.47 -15.44
CA LEU A 85 0.11 22.26 -14.21
C LEU A 85 1.62 22.45 -14.48
N LEU A 86 2.10 21.99 -15.63
CA LEU A 86 3.49 22.19 -16.06
C LEU A 86 3.81 23.68 -16.27
N GLN A 87 2.89 24.42 -16.88
CA GLN A 87 2.98 25.88 -17.02
C GLN A 87 2.98 26.58 -15.67
N TRP A 88 2.11 26.16 -14.75
CA TRP A 88 2.10 26.69 -13.39
C TRP A 88 3.45 26.44 -12.69
N HIS A 89 4.01 25.23 -12.78
CA HIS A 89 5.30 24.92 -12.19
C HIS A 89 6.43 25.76 -12.79
N ALA A 90 6.48 25.89 -14.12
CA ALA A 90 7.48 26.73 -14.79
C ALA A 90 7.44 28.20 -14.34
N ALA A 91 6.25 28.71 -14.01
CA ALA A 91 6.05 30.09 -13.56
C ALA A 91 6.24 30.30 -12.04
N ASN A 92 5.97 29.30 -11.21
CA ASN A 92 5.85 29.47 -9.75
C ASN A 92 6.82 28.63 -8.92
N ALA A 93 7.29 27.49 -9.43
CA ALA A 93 7.99 26.48 -8.65
C ALA A 93 9.26 25.92 -9.35
N LYS A 94 9.68 26.51 -10.47
CA LYS A 94 10.82 26.04 -11.27
C LYS A 94 12.12 25.84 -10.46
N ASP A 95 12.37 26.74 -9.51
CA ASP A 95 13.57 26.72 -8.67
C ASP A 95 13.30 26.14 -7.27
N ASN A 96 12.12 25.54 -7.04
CA ASN A 96 11.78 24.93 -5.76
C ASN A 96 12.30 23.48 -5.72
N PRO A 97 13.36 23.17 -4.94
CA PRO A 97 13.94 21.84 -4.89
C PRO A 97 13.02 20.80 -4.23
N LYS A 98 11.93 21.23 -3.57
CA LYS A 98 10.94 20.34 -2.97
C LYS A 98 9.86 19.91 -3.96
N VAL A 99 9.84 20.42 -5.19
CA VAL A 99 8.85 20.05 -6.21
C VAL A 99 9.58 19.46 -7.41
N ILE A 100 9.17 18.28 -7.85
CA ILE A 100 9.73 17.63 -9.04
C ILE A 100 8.66 17.30 -10.06
N HIS A 101 9.07 17.27 -11.33
CA HIS A 101 8.34 16.60 -12.39
C HIS A 101 8.90 15.18 -12.54
N ALA A 102 8.12 14.18 -12.19
CA ALA A 102 8.51 12.78 -12.33
C ALA A 102 8.65 12.40 -13.81
N THR A 103 9.52 11.44 -14.11
CA THR A 103 9.60 10.80 -15.43
C THR A 103 8.59 9.67 -15.56
N GLU A 104 8.20 9.08 -14.44
CA GLU A 104 7.25 7.98 -14.36
C GLU A 104 5.78 8.43 -14.30
N ARG A 105 4.90 7.61 -14.89
CA ARG A 105 3.46 7.90 -14.99
C ARG A 105 2.70 7.44 -13.74
N CYS A 106 1.63 8.15 -13.40
CA CYS A 106 0.68 7.77 -12.36
C CYS A 106 1.37 7.39 -11.03
N ALA A 107 0.98 6.27 -10.42
CA ALA A 107 1.55 5.79 -9.15
C ALA A 107 3.06 5.54 -9.21
N ALA A 108 3.63 5.20 -10.37
CA ALA A 108 5.07 5.04 -10.52
C ALA A 108 5.81 6.37 -10.32
N GLY A 109 5.22 7.50 -10.71
CA GLY A 109 5.75 8.84 -10.42
C GLY A 109 5.75 9.17 -8.93
N ILE A 110 4.75 8.70 -8.18
CA ILE A 110 4.71 8.83 -6.72
C ILE A 110 5.87 8.05 -6.08
N ILE A 111 6.06 6.80 -6.51
CA ILE A 111 7.15 5.94 -6.03
C ILE A 111 8.52 6.56 -6.35
N GLN A 112 8.69 7.10 -7.56
CA GLN A 112 9.89 7.82 -7.95
C GLN A 112 10.17 9.01 -7.00
N ALA A 113 9.15 9.81 -6.69
CA ALA A 113 9.30 10.95 -5.79
C ALA A 113 9.67 10.57 -4.36
N ILE A 114 9.10 9.47 -3.84
CA ILE A 114 9.49 8.91 -2.53
C ILE A 114 10.99 8.63 -2.51
N GLY A 115 11.54 8.07 -3.59
CA GLY A 115 12.98 7.81 -3.72
C GLY A 115 13.81 9.08 -3.87
N CYS A 116 13.42 9.97 -4.79
CA CYS A 116 14.14 11.23 -5.05
C CYS A 116 14.26 12.12 -3.81
N PHE A 117 13.21 12.18 -2.99
CA PHE A 117 13.20 12.96 -1.75
C PHE A 117 13.65 12.18 -0.51
N ASN A 118 14.04 10.90 -0.67
CA ASN A 118 14.45 10.01 0.41
C ASN A 118 13.40 9.94 1.55
N LEU A 119 12.12 9.82 1.17
CA LEU A 119 10.99 9.77 2.10
C LEU A 119 10.67 8.35 2.60
N GLY A 120 11.28 7.34 1.99
CA GLY A 120 11.09 5.93 2.34
C GLY A 120 11.47 4.98 1.21
N PRO A 121 11.14 3.69 1.32
CA PRO A 121 11.38 2.72 0.26
C PRO A 121 10.62 3.10 -1.02
N SER A 122 11.35 3.20 -2.13
CA SER A 122 10.81 3.54 -3.46
C SER A 122 10.74 2.35 -4.41
N THR A 123 10.65 1.14 -3.84
CA THR A 123 10.46 -0.09 -4.60
C THR A 123 9.29 -0.83 -3.98
N SER A 124 8.31 -1.20 -4.80
CA SER A 124 7.19 -2.02 -4.35
C SER A 124 7.72 -3.37 -3.86
N PRO A 125 7.26 -3.90 -2.71
CA PRO A 125 7.62 -5.25 -2.26
C PRO A 125 7.33 -6.34 -3.30
N ARG A 126 6.41 -6.08 -4.23
CA ARG A 126 6.08 -6.98 -5.35
C ARG A 126 7.22 -7.06 -6.38
N ASP A 127 7.89 -5.95 -6.62
CA ASP A 127 8.93 -5.79 -7.64
C ASP A 127 10.33 -6.13 -7.12
N VAL A 128 10.46 -6.34 -5.81
CA VAL A 128 11.70 -6.84 -5.20
C VAL A 128 11.96 -8.26 -5.68
N THR A 129 13.11 -8.46 -6.33
CA THR A 129 13.58 -9.76 -6.84
C THR A 129 14.22 -10.61 -5.73
N ASP A 130 14.92 -9.98 -4.79
CA ASP A 130 15.49 -10.64 -3.62
C ASP A 130 14.76 -10.22 -2.33
N LEU A 131 13.97 -11.14 -1.78
CA LEU A 131 13.21 -10.90 -0.55
C LEU A 131 14.09 -10.69 0.69
N SER A 132 15.43 -10.83 0.57
CA SER A 132 16.39 -10.55 1.65
C SER A 132 16.83 -9.08 1.76
N ASP A 133 16.53 -8.24 0.76
CA ASP A 133 17.11 -6.89 0.65
C ASP A 133 16.46 -5.80 1.52
N CYS A 134 15.26 -6.01 2.04
CA CYS A 134 14.62 -5.03 2.93
C CYS A 134 15.04 -5.27 4.39
N LYS A 135 16.18 -4.71 4.80
CA LYS A 135 16.58 -4.64 6.21
C LYS A 135 15.65 -3.68 6.94
N MET A 136 14.70 -4.22 7.70
CA MET A 136 13.88 -3.42 8.60
C MET A 136 14.65 -3.17 9.90
N GLU A 137 14.54 -1.95 10.44
CA GLU A 137 15.12 -1.60 11.75
C GLU A 137 14.23 -2.06 12.92
N ASN A 138 12.94 -2.31 12.65
CA ASN A 138 11.94 -2.68 13.63
C ASN A 138 11.04 -3.79 13.08
N PHE A 139 10.37 -4.53 13.97
CA PHE A 139 9.30 -5.45 13.55
C PHE A 139 8.12 -4.65 12.99
N VAL A 140 7.73 -4.95 11.74
CA VAL A 140 6.55 -4.37 11.10
C VAL A 140 5.59 -5.51 10.73
N PRO A 141 4.67 -5.92 11.64
CA PRO A 141 3.82 -7.08 11.44
C PRO A 141 3.01 -7.06 10.13
N ALA A 142 2.55 -5.88 9.72
CA ALA A 142 1.83 -5.73 8.45
C ALA A 142 2.73 -6.04 7.22
N TYR A 143 4.00 -5.65 7.29
CA TYR A 143 4.97 -5.92 6.22
C TYR A 143 5.27 -7.42 6.11
N GLU A 144 5.38 -8.13 7.24
CA GLU A 144 5.57 -9.59 7.27
C GLU A 144 4.42 -10.33 6.55
N ILE A 145 3.18 -9.94 6.82
CA ILE A 145 2.00 -10.50 6.13
C ILE A 145 2.07 -10.25 4.62
N VAL A 146 2.33 -9.01 4.21
CA VAL A 146 2.41 -8.65 2.78
C VAL A 146 3.52 -9.43 2.09
N LYS A 147 4.71 -9.49 2.70
CA LYS A 147 5.87 -10.22 2.19
C LYS A 147 5.57 -11.71 2.01
N PHE A 148 4.93 -12.33 2.99
CA PHE A 148 4.54 -13.74 2.93
C PHE A 148 3.59 -14.03 1.76
N TYR A 149 2.52 -13.26 1.56
CA TYR A 149 1.57 -13.55 0.47
C TYR A 149 2.12 -13.19 -0.92
N LEU A 150 3.03 -12.22 -1.03
CA LEU A 150 3.75 -11.98 -2.28
C LEU A 150 4.68 -13.15 -2.62
N PHE A 151 5.39 -13.68 -1.63
CA PHE A 151 6.17 -14.91 -1.78
C PHE A 151 5.27 -16.09 -2.17
N PHE A 152 4.12 -16.24 -1.52
CA PHE A 152 3.17 -17.31 -1.81
C PHE A 152 2.63 -17.24 -3.24
N GLU A 153 2.31 -16.04 -3.73
CA GLU A 153 1.90 -15.84 -5.12
C GLU A 153 3.00 -16.26 -6.10
N LYS A 154 4.23 -15.77 -5.91
CA LYS A 154 5.40 -16.11 -6.75
C LYS A 154 5.68 -17.62 -6.75
N TRP A 155 5.57 -18.25 -5.58
CA TRP A 155 5.74 -19.70 -5.40
C TRP A 155 4.73 -20.51 -6.22
N ARG A 156 3.43 -20.18 -6.10
CA ARG A 156 2.36 -20.88 -6.86
C ARG A 156 2.43 -20.62 -8.36
N ARG A 157 2.90 -19.45 -8.78
CA ARG A 157 3.15 -19.14 -10.20
C ARG A 157 4.41 -19.81 -10.75
N GLY A 158 5.27 -20.35 -9.88
CA GLY A 158 6.54 -20.96 -10.26
C GLY A 158 7.56 -19.94 -10.79
N GLU A 159 7.50 -18.71 -10.28
CA GLU A 159 8.40 -17.59 -10.67
C GLU A 159 9.70 -17.59 -9.86
N ILE A 160 9.72 -18.32 -8.76
CA ILE A 160 10.88 -18.54 -7.91
C ILE A 160 11.25 -20.02 -7.92
N GLU A 161 12.52 -20.32 -7.68
CA GLU A 161 13.02 -21.69 -7.65
C GLU A 161 12.37 -22.50 -6.53
N ASN A 162 12.09 -23.78 -6.81
CA ASN A 162 11.64 -24.73 -5.80
C ASN A 162 12.82 -25.17 -4.91
N SER A 163 13.27 -24.24 -4.06
CA SER A 163 14.41 -24.44 -3.18
C SER A 163 13.99 -24.90 -1.78
N ASP A 164 14.67 -25.92 -1.25
CA ASP A 164 14.51 -26.37 0.14
C ASP A 164 14.87 -25.29 1.16
N LEU A 165 15.67 -24.28 0.77
CA LEU A 165 16.01 -23.14 1.61
C LEU A 165 14.76 -22.33 1.99
N TYR A 166 13.90 -22.01 1.01
CA TYR A 166 12.68 -21.24 1.28
C TYR A 166 11.71 -21.99 2.19
N LEU A 167 11.60 -23.31 1.99
CA LEU A 167 10.75 -24.16 2.81
C LEU A 167 11.30 -24.26 4.24
N SER A 168 12.61 -24.35 4.40
CA SER A 168 13.27 -24.36 5.72
C SER A 168 13.07 -23.03 6.45
N ASN A 169 13.17 -21.90 5.74
CA ASN A 169 12.89 -20.58 6.30
C ASN A 169 11.42 -20.44 6.71
N LEU A 170 10.49 -20.91 5.87
CA LEU A 170 9.06 -20.89 6.21
C LEU A 170 8.74 -21.78 7.43
N LYS A 171 9.40 -22.95 7.54
CA LYS A 171 9.30 -23.79 8.74
C LYS A 171 9.86 -23.10 9.97
N ALA A 172 11.00 -22.41 9.85
CA ALA A 172 11.66 -21.73 10.95
C ALA A 172 10.80 -20.60 11.55
N VAL A 173 10.03 -19.89 10.73
CA VAL A 173 9.11 -18.84 11.21
C VAL A 173 7.78 -19.39 11.71
N CYS A 174 7.48 -20.67 11.52
CA CYS A 174 6.26 -21.29 12.07
C CYS A 174 6.56 -21.94 13.42
N ARG A 175 5.77 -21.63 14.44
CA ARG A 175 5.88 -22.31 15.74
C ARG A 175 5.53 -23.81 15.54
N PRO A 176 6.33 -24.75 16.07
CA PRO A 176 6.03 -26.20 15.93
C PRO A 176 4.66 -26.60 16.47
N SER A 177 4.22 -25.98 17.56
CA SER A 177 2.89 -26.17 18.15
C SER A 177 1.83 -25.21 17.59
N GLY A 178 2.12 -24.53 16.49
CA GLY A 178 1.24 -23.51 15.92
C GLY A 178 0.09 -24.15 15.13
N THR A 179 -1.06 -23.49 15.14
CA THR A 179 -2.29 -24.01 14.54
C THR A 179 -2.81 -23.13 13.42
N PHE A 180 -3.40 -23.76 12.41
CA PHE A 180 -4.14 -23.14 11.33
C PHE A 180 -5.60 -23.62 11.39
N VAL A 181 -6.54 -22.68 11.49
CA VAL A 181 -7.98 -22.95 11.41
C VAL A 181 -8.45 -22.56 10.01
N HIS A 182 -8.81 -23.58 9.22
CA HIS A 182 -9.33 -23.40 7.87
C HIS A 182 -10.75 -22.79 7.91
N PRO A 183 -11.19 -22.05 6.87
CA PRO A 183 -12.56 -21.53 6.79
C PRO A 183 -13.68 -22.57 6.90
N SER A 184 -13.39 -23.84 6.60
CA SER A 184 -14.33 -24.96 6.79
C SER A 184 -14.44 -25.45 8.24
N GLY A 185 -13.68 -24.87 9.17
CA GLY A 185 -13.58 -25.29 10.57
C GLY A 185 -12.58 -26.41 10.84
N VAL A 186 -11.87 -26.90 9.82
CA VAL A 186 -10.83 -27.93 10.00
C VAL A 186 -9.56 -27.29 10.57
N GLU A 187 -9.09 -27.82 11.70
CA GLU A 187 -7.82 -27.43 12.31
C GLU A 187 -6.67 -28.29 11.78
N LYS A 188 -5.53 -27.65 11.51
CA LYS A 188 -4.27 -28.28 11.08
C LYS A 188 -3.10 -27.67 11.83
N SER A 189 -1.98 -28.39 11.92
CA SER A 189 -0.73 -27.77 12.36
C SER A 189 -0.16 -26.85 11.27
N LEU A 190 0.54 -25.78 11.66
CA LEU A 190 1.25 -24.94 10.69
C LEU A 190 2.29 -25.75 9.90
N GLU A 191 2.89 -26.76 10.52
CA GLU A 191 3.83 -27.66 9.84
C GLU A 191 3.17 -28.43 8.69
N GLU A 192 1.95 -28.96 8.89
CA GLU A 192 1.17 -29.58 7.81
C GLU A 192 0.87 -28.58 6.68
N CYS A 193 0.56 -27.32 7.01
CA CYS A 193 0.37 -26.26 6.03
C CYS A 193 1.64 -26.00 5.22
N VAL A 194 2.82 -25.97 5.85
CA VAL A 194 4.12 -25.82 5.15
C VAL A 194 4.44 -27.04 4.28
N ASN A 195 4.10 -28.24 4.73
CA ASN A 195 4.27 -29.44 3.90
C ASN A 195 3.32 -29.42 2.68
N THR A 196 2.11 -28.86 2.83
CA THR A 196 1.18 -28.64 1.71
C THR A 196 1.70 -27.55 0.76
N PHE A 197 2.32 -26.49 1.30
CA PHE A 197 2.95 -25.41 0.55
C PHE A 197 3.99 -25.94 -0.47
N ARG A 198 4.79 -26.94 -0.10
CA ARG A 198 5.75 -27.59 -1.03
C ARG A 198 5.06 -28.12 -2.30
N LYS A 199 3.87 -28.70 -2.16
CA LYS A 199 3.15 -29.37 -3.26
C LYS A 199 2.52 -28.41 -4.25
N CYS A 200 2.31 -27.14 -3.87
CA CYS A 200 1.66 -26.15 -4.74
C CYS A 200 2.66 -25.32 -5.56
N HIS A 201 3.97 -25.63 -5.54
CA HIS A 201 4.92 -24.91 -6.38
C HIS A 201 4.53 -25.02 -7.85
N GLY A 202 4.37 -23.89 -8.53
CA GLY A 202 4.02 -23.84 -9.95
C GLY A 202 2.61 -24.33 -10.34
N ASP A 203 1.72 -24.63 -9.39
CA ASP A 203 0.35 -25.13 -9.67
C ASP A 203 -0.54 -24.12 -10.42
N LYS A 204 -0.15 -22.85 -10.39
CA LYS A 204 -0.76 -21.72 -11.11
C LYS A 204 0.12 -21.17 -12.23
N LYS A 205 1.18 -21.87 -12.64
CA LYS A 205 2.04 -21.44 -13.74
C LYS A 205 1.24 -21.26 -15.03
N GLY A 206 1.40 -20.09 -15.67
CA GLY A 206 0.69 -19.73 -16.91
C GLY A 206 -0.79 -19.37 -16.74
N LYS A 207 -1.33 -19.39 -15.51
CA LYS A 207 -2.72 -18.97 -15.22
C LYS A 207 -2.76 -17.51 -14.81
N GLN A 208 -3.89 -16.85 -15.02
CA GLN A 208 -4.17 -15.54 -14.44
C GLN A 208 -4.43 -15.71 -12.94
N TYR A 209 -3.36 -15.73 -12.16
CA TYR A 209 -3.41 -15.94 -10.72
C TYR A 209 -2.85 -14.74 -9.97
N ARG A 210 -3.58 -14.26 -8.96
CA ARG A 210 -3.12 -13.18 -8.05
C ARG A 210 -3.54 -13.46 -6.62
N ILE A 211 -2.66 -13.09 -5.69
CA ILE A 211 -2.98 -13.00 -4.27
C ILE A 211 -2.75 -11.55 -3.84
N TRP A 212 -3.64 -11.02 -3.02
CA TRP A 212 -3.37 -9.78 -2.30
C TRP A 212 -4.02 -9.79 -0.93
N VAL A 213 -3.47 -8.97 -0.05
CA VAL A 213 -4.04 -8.69 1.26
C VAL A 213 -4.57 -7.26 1.27
N ASP A 214 -5.74 -7.08 1.85
CA ASP A 214 -6.41 -5.80 2.00
C ASP A 214 -6.69 -5.52 3.48
N GLN A 215 -6.66 -4.25 3.88
CA GLN A 215 -6.91 -3.79 5.25
C GLN A 215 -6.04 -4.55 6.27
N VAL A 216 -4.71 -4.54 6.10
CA VAL A 216 -3.78 -5.17 7.04
C VAL A 216 -3.65 -4.34 8.31
N LEU A 217 -4.31 -4.78 9.37
CA LEU A 217 -4.45 -4.06 10.64
C LEU A 217 -3.75 -4.82 11.77
N PRO A 218 -2.51 -4.44 12.10
CA PRO A 218 -1.82 -5.00 13.26
C PRO A 218 -2.31 -4.34 14.56
N THR A 219 -2.64 -5.16 15.55
CA THR A 219 -2.95 -4.74 16.93
C THR A 219 -1.98 -5.41 17.87
N GLN A 220 -1.22 -4.64 18.64
CA GLN A 220 -0.34 -5.19 19.66
C GLN A 220 -1.19 -5.71 20.84
N VAL A 221 -1.02 -6.99 21.18
CA VAL A 221 -1.80 -7.68 22.23
C VAL A 221 -0.95 -8.11 23.43
N GLY A 222 0.38 -8.02 23.29
CA GLY A 222 1.35 -8.27 24.34
C GLY A 222 2.67 -7.54 24.07
N SER A 223 3.64 -7.66 24.99
CA SER A 223 4.95 -7.02 24.84
C SER A 223 5.72 -7.46 23.60
N ASP A 224 5.51 -8.70 23.18
CA ASP A 224 6.22 -9.41 22.10
C ASP A 224 5.25 -10.06 21.10
N SER A 225 3.99 -9.62 21.08
CA SER A 225 2.91 -10.33 20.39
C SER A 225 1.92 -9.39 19.70
N TRP A 226 1.57 -9.72 18.45
CA TRP A 226 0.65 -8.95 17.62
C TRP A 226 -0.44 -9.84 17.03
N LEU A 227 -1.67 -9.35 17.10
CA LEU A 227 -2.81 -9.88 16.36
C LEU A 227 -2.98 -9.05 15.09
N VAL A 228 -2.77 -9.66 13.93
CA VAL A 228 -2.90 -8.99 12.63
C VAL A 228 -4.15 -9.50 11.93
N SER A 229 -5.09 -8.60 11.63
CA SER A 229 -6.31 -8.94 10.88
C SER A 229 -6.26 -8.32 9.49
N PHE A 230 -6.70 -9.06 8.48
CA PHE A 230 -6.73 -8.61 7.09
C PHE A 230 -7.72 -9.43 6.26
N LYS A 231 -8.03 -8.95 5.06
CA LYS A 231 -8.75 -9.72 4.05
C LYS A 231 -7.73 -10.32 3.10
N LYS A 232 -7.70 -11.65 2.99
CA LYS A 232 -6.92 -12.36 1.97
C LYS A 232 -7.81 -12.57 0.76
N TRP A 233 -7.32 -12.16 -0.41
CA TRP A 233 -7.97 -12.35 -1.68
C TRP A 233 -7.14 -13.24 -2.59
N GLU A 234 -7.81 -14.17 -3.27
CA GLU A 234 -7.23 -14.91 -4.39
C GLU A 234 -8.10 -14.72 -5.64
N LEU A 235 -7.45 -14.51 -6.77
CA LEU A 235 -8.05 -14.48 -8.10
C LEU A 235 -7.39 -15.57 -8.94
N CYS A 236 -8.19 -16.40 -9.61
CA CYS A 236 -7.72 -17.41 -10.54
C CYS A 236 -8.64 -17.47 -11.77
N GLY A 237 -8.23 -16.86 -12.89
CA GLY A 237 -9.14 -16.61 -14.01
C GLY A 237 -10.22 -15.61 -13.60
N GLU A 238 -11.48 -15.99 -13.75
CA GLU A 238 -12.64 -15.18 -13.33
C GLU A 238 -13.05 -15.46 -11.88
N ASP A 239 -12.58 -16.57 -11.29
CA ASP A 239 -12.95 -16.96 -9.94
C ASP A 239 -12.20 -16.10 -8.92
N ARG A 240 -12.96 -15.43 -8.06
CA ARG A 240 -12.43 -14.59 -6.98
C ARG A 240 -12.98 -15.05 -5.64
N GLN A 241 -12.07 -15.32 -4.71
CA GLN A 241 -12.40 -15.75 -3.35
C GLN A 241 -11.79 -14.81 -2.32
N CYS A 242 -12.46 -14.68 -1.18
CA CYS A 242 -11.96 -13.89 -0.07
C CYS A 242 -12.22 -14.57 1.28
N CYS A 243 -11.23 -14.53 2.16
CA CYS A 243 -11.42 -14.81 3.58
C CYS A 243 -10.93 -13.64 4.43
N ILE A 244 -11.55 -13.51 5.61
CA ILE A 244 -11.02 -12.71 6.70
C ILE A 244 -10.00 -13.59 7.41
N THR A 245 -8.77 -13.10 7.51
CA THR A 245 -7.66 -13.82 8.14
C THR A 245 -7.19 -13.05 9.38
N THR A 246 -6.98 -13.78 10.47
CA THR A 246 -6.34 -13.30 11.67
C THR A 246 -5.10 -14.14 11.96
N VAL A 247 -3.96 -13.47 12.15
CA VAL A 247 -2.67 -14.10 12.44
C VAL A 247 -2.14 -13.60 13.78
N LEU A 248 -1.73 -14.52 14.64
CA LEU A 248 -1.00 -14.21 15.87
C LEU A 248 0.51 -14.38 15.63
N LEU A 249 1.22 -13.26 15.66
CA LEU A 249 2.67 -13.17 15.45
C LEU A 249 3.37 -12.90 16.78
N SER A 250 4.57 -13.43 16.94
CA SER A 250 5.42 -13.20 18.12
C SER A 250 6.86 -12.86 17.75
N SER A 251 7.45 -11.89 18.45
CA SER A 251 8.87 -11.54 18.39
C SER A 251 9.68 -12.20 19.51
N LYS A 252 9.09 -13.15 20.23
CA LYS A 252 9.76 -13.80 21.36
C LYS A 252 10.95 -14.62 20.88
N ASN A 253 12.13 -14.34 21.43
CA ASN A 253 13.39 -15.05 21.13
C ASN A 253 13.86 -14.97 19.66
N VAL A 254 13.39 -13.98 18.90
CA VAL A 254 13.80 -13.76 17.51
C VAL A 254 14.35 -12.34 17.35
N THR A 255 15.34 -12.17 16.48
CA THR A 255 15.82 -10.85 16.07
C THR A 255 14.98 -10.31 14.91
N VAL A 256 15.11 -9.01 14.62
CA VAL A 256 14.43 -8.42 13.45
C VAL A 256 14.86 -9.09 12.13
N ALA A 257 16.11 -9.57 12.05
CA ALA A 257 16.61 -10.29 10.89
C ALA A 257 15.98 -11.68 10.72
N ASP A 258 15.58 -12.32 11.82
CA ASP A 258 14.92 -13.63 11.81
C ASP A 258 13.43 -13.53 11.44
N GLY A 259 12.85 -12.33 11.54
CA GLY A 259 11.43 -12.08 11.29
C GLY A 259 10.53 -12.46 12.47
N LEU A 260 9.21 -12.43 12.27
CA LEU A 260 8.23 -12.78 13.29
C LEU A 260 7.83 -14.26 13.24
N THR A 261 7.64 -14.86 14.41
CA THR A 261 7.14 -16.24 14.52
C THR A 261 5.62 -16.29 14.42
N TRP A 262 5.11 -17.10 13.50
CA TRP A 262 3.69 -17.40 13.31
C TRP A 262 3.25 -18.45 14.31
N THR A 263 2.27 -18.12 15.14
CA THR A 263 1.81 -19.00 16.24
C THR A 263 0.39 -19.52 16.04
N HIS A 264 -0.46 -18.73 15.39
CA HIS A 264 -1.83 -19.12 15.08
C HIS A 264 -2.29 -18.37 13.83
N VAL A 265 -3.04 -19.06 12.97
CA VAL A 265 -3.69 -18.47 11.81
C VAL A 265 -5.12 -18.96 11.80
N HIS A 266 -6.08 -18.05 11.70
CA HIS A 266 -7.49 -18.39 11.56
C HIS A 266 -8.06 -17.65 10.37
N GLN A 267 -8.75 -18.39 9.51
CA GLN A 267 -9.44 -17.85 8.36
C GLN A 267 -10.93 -18.16 8.42
N THR A 268 -11.75 -17.21 7.98
CA THR A 268 -13.21 -17.38 7.83
C THR A 268 -13.62 -16.83 6.49
N TRP A 269 -14.47 -17.55 5.75
CA TRP A 269 -14.97 -17.08 4.45
C TRP A 269 -15.70 -15.74 4.58
N LEU A 270 -15.45 -14.85 3.61
CA LEU A 270 -16.24 -13.63 3.49
C LEU A 270 -17.55 -13.96 2.77
N GLN A 271 -18.68 -13.77 3.46
CA GLN A 271 -20.01 -14.06 2.92
C GLN A 271 -20.23 -13.41 1.55
N GLY A 272 -20.79 -14.18 0.61
CA GLY A 272 -21.14 -13.71 -0.73
C GLY A 272 -19.98 -13.65 -1.73
N VAL A 273 -18.77 -14.07 -1.34
CA VAL A 273 -17.58 -14.15 -2.21
C VAL A 273 -16.97 -15.56 -2.19
N GLU A 274 -17.77 -16.55 -1.79
CA GLU A 274 -17.38 -17.96 -1.73
C GLU A 274 -17.52 -18.56 -3.14
N SER A 275 -16.46 -19.21 -3.63
CA SER A 275 -16.61 -20.10 -4.79
C SER A 275 -17.23 -21.42 -4.34
N ALA A 276 -18.07 -22.02 -5.19
CA ALA A 276 -18.74 -23.30 -4.92
C ALA A 276 -17.80 -24.51 -4.79
N SER A 277 -16.48 -24.33 -4.94
CA SER A 277 -15.50 -25.39 -4.71
C SER A 277 -14.84 -25.22 -3.34
N ASP A 278 -15.11 -26.17 -2.44
CA ASP A 278 -14.24 -26.48 -1.29
C ASP A 278 -12.88 -26.89 -1.86
N SER A 279 -12.06 -25.89 -2.20
CA SER A 279 -10.76 -26.15 -2.78
C SER A 279 -9.90 -26.73 -1.66
N THR A 280 -9.56 -28.01 -1.77
CA THR A 280 -8.51 -28.69 -1.00
C THR A 280 -7.14 -28.00 -1.13
N THR A 281 -7.05 -26.96 -1.97
CA THR A 281 -5.89 -26.10 -2.20
C THR A 281 -5.89 -24.80 -1.41
N TRP A 282 -6.88 -24.52 -0.55
CA TRP A 282 -6.92 -23.32 0.28
C TRP A 282 -6.21 -23.54 1.62
N PHE A 283 -5.13 -22.81 1.83
CA PHE A 283 -4.34 -22.81 3.07
C PHE A 283 -3.52 -21.52 3.14
N PHE A 284 -3.07 -21.20 4.36
CA PHE A 284 -2.37 -19.97 4.72
C PHE A 284 -3.10 -18.67 4.39
#